data_AF-A0A7C6HAV8-F1
#
_entry.id   AF-A0A7C6HAV8-F1
#
_cell.length_a   1.000
_cell.length_b   1.000
_cell.length_c   1.000
_cell.angle_alpha   90.00
_cell.angle_beta   90.00
_cell.angle_gamma   90.00
#
_symmetry.space_group_name_H-M   'P 1'
#
loop_
_entity.id
_entity.type
_entity.pdbx_description
1 polymer ?
#
loop_
_entity_poly.entity_id
_entity_poly.type
_entity_poly.pdbx_seq_one_letter_code
_entity_poly.pdbx_strand_id
1 'polypeptide(L)'
;AETYVNAQGLSPLDWQVLVPMRRGSCGVKALNEALREIVNPARADAPALGGFRAGDKILVTKNNYQLEVFNGDIGIVVQVNKNELSVDFGDRKVIFPFELLDNLQLAYASTIHKAQGSEFRLVIMGLCSQHYVMLQRNLIYTGMTRAKEKLILVGDSRSVAMAIKNNRIEERLSRLKERVARE
;
A
#
# COMPACT_ATOMS: atom_id res chain seq x y z
N ALA A 1 -21.40 -0.26 -9.63
CA ALA A 1 -21.59 0.75 -8.58
C ALA A 1 -20.45 1.76 -8.71
N GLU A 2 -20.77 3.06 -8.71
CA GLU A 2 -19.75 4.11 -8.75
C GLU A 2 -19.05 4.17 -7.38
N THR A 3 -17.74 3.97 -7.35
CA THR A 3 -16.96 4.03 -6.11
C THR A 3 -16.65 5.48 -5.75
N TYR A 4 -16.46 5.78 -4.46
CA TYR A 4 -16.08 7.13 -4.02
C TYR A 4 -14.84 7.66 -4.76
N VAL A 5 -13.82 6.80 -4.96
CA VAL A 5 -12.58 7.18 -5.65
C VAL A 5 -12.84 7.53 -7.13
N ASN A 6 -13.71 6.79 -7.81
CA ASN A 6 -14.06 7.05 -9.20
C ASN A 6 -14.89 8.34 -9.34
N ALA A 7 -15.84 8.56 -8.43
CA ALA A 7 -16.66 9.78 -8.40
C ALA A 7 -15.84 11.05 -8.15
N GLN A 8 -14.67 10.93 -7.51
CA GLN A 8 -13.74 12.04 -7.27
C GLN A 8 -12.70 12.20 -8.39
N GLY A 9 -12.76 11.38 -9.45
CA GLY A 9 -11.80 11.43 -10.57
C GLY A 9 -10.37 11.07 -10.16
N LEU A 10 -10.19 10.30 -9.07
CA LEU A 10 -8.87 9.94 -8.57
C LEU A 10 -8.31 8.75 -9.35
N SER A 11 -7.05 8.87 -9.78
CA SER A 11 -6.28 7.74 -10.30
C SER A 11 -6.02 6.72 -9.17
N PRO A 12 -5.87 5.42 -9.47
CA PRO A 12 -5.42 4.44 -8.48
C PRO A 12 -4.12 4.83 -7.76
N LEU A 13 -3.26 5.66 -8.38
CA LEU A 13 -2.04 6.17 -7.75
C LEU A 13 -2.29 7.29 -6.73
N ASP A 14 -3.42 8.02 -6.83
CA ASP A 14 -3.72 9.16 -5.96
C ASP A 14 -4.15 8.76 -4.54
N TRP A 15 -4.55 7.49 -4.36
CA TRP A 15 -5.08 7.00 -3.10
C TRP A 15 -4.40 5.73 -2.62
N GLN A 16 -4.44 5.53 -1.29
CA GLN A 16 -3.86 4.34 -0.67
C GLN A 16 -4.68 3.88 0.53
N VAL A 17 -4.93 2.57 0.61
CA VAL A 17 -5.42 1.94 1.85
C VAL A 17 -4.24 1.58 2.73
N LEU A 18 -4.23 2.06 3.97
CA LEU A 18 -3.19 1.79 4.95
C LEU A 18 -3.75 1.01 6.14
N VAL A 19 -3.07 -0.09 6.48
CA VAL A 19 -3.41 -0.90 7.66
C VAL A 19 -2.18 -1.13 8.55
N PRO A 20 -2.36 -1.31 9.87
CA PRO A 20 -1.26 -1.64 10.77
C PRO A 20 -0.56 -2.97 10.46
N MET A 21 -1.30 -4.00 10.04
CA MET A 21 -0.80 -5.38 9.93
C MET A 21 -0.98 -5.99 8.53
N ARG A 22 -0.08 -6.92 8.18
CA ARG A 22 -0.15 -7.68 6.92
C ARG A 22 -1.11 -8.88 6.96
N ARG A 23 -1.27 -9.51 8.13
CA ARG A 23 -2.02 -10.76 8.32
C ARG A 23 -3.40 -10.51 8.93
N GLY A 24 -4.28 -11.49 8.81
CA GLY A 24 -5.67 -11.43 9.31
C GLY A 24 -6.67 -11.09 8.20
N SER A 25 -7.96 -11.14 8.53
CA SER A 25 -9.04 -10.81 7.59
C SER A 25 -9.03 -9.33 7.17
N CYS A 26 -8.51 -8.45 8.02
CA CYS A 26 -8.22 -7.04 7.69
C CYS A 26 -6.78 -6.81 7.18
N GLY A 27 -6.06 -7.88 6.79
CA GLY A 27 -4.68 -7.81 6.35
C GLY A 27 -4.53 -7.32 4.90
N VAL A 28 -3.32 -6.86 4.56
CA VAL A 28 -2.99 -6.31 3.23
C VAL A 28 -3.38 -7.23 2.07
N LYS A 29 -3.16 -8.55 2.17
CA LYS A 29 -3.46 -9.48 1.08
C LYS A 29 -4.96 -9.54 0.77
N ALA A 30 -5.78 -9.78 1.80
CA ALA A 30 -7.23 -9.87 1.66
C ALA A 30 -7.83 -8.54 1.17
N LEU A 31 -7.32 -7.42 1.69
CA LEU A 31 -7.75 -6.09 1.25
C LEU A 31 -7.37 -5.82 -0.21
N ASN A 32 -6.18 -6.19 -0.65
CA ASN A 32 -5.78 -6.01 -2.04
C ASN A 32 -6.70 -6.75 -3.01
N GLU A 33 -7.04 -8.01 -2.71
CA GLU A 33 -7.95 -8.81 -3.54
C GLU A 33 -9.36 -8.18 -3.55
N ALA A 34 -9.91 -7.86 -2.38
CA ALA A 34 -11.25 -7.26 -2.27
C ALA A 34 -11.34 -5.89 -2.94
N LEU A 35 -10.35 -5.02 -2.73
CA LEU A 35 -10.30 -3.70 -3.34
C LEU A 35 -10.18 -3.81 -4.86
N ARG A 36 -9.35 -4.72 -5.36
CA ARG A 36 -9.21 -4.95 -6.80
C ARG A 36 -10.55 -5.34 -7.43
N GLU A 37 -11.32 -6.23 -6.83
CA GLU A 37 -12.64 -6.61 -7.39
C GLU A 37 -13.66 -5.47 -7.33
N ILE A 38 -13.51 -4.51 -6.41
CA ILE A 38 -14.38 -3.33 -6.33
C ILE A 38 -14.00 -2.28 -7.38
N VAL A 39 -12.71 -1.96 -7.50
CA VAL A 39 -12.23 -0.82 -8.32
C VAL A 39 -11.87 -1.21 -9.75
N ASN A 40 -11.45 -2.45 -9.95
CA ASN A 40 -11.05 -2.98 -11.25
C ASN A 40 -11.59 -4.42 -11.40
N PRO A 41 -12.92 -4.67 -11.42
CA PRO A 41 -13.48 -6.02 -11.46
C PRO A 41 -13.02 -6.82 -12.69
N ALA A 42 -12.96 -8.15 -12.54
CA ALA A 42 -12.68 -9.04 -13.68
C ALA A 42 -13.71 -8.86 -14.81
N ARG A 43 -13.24 -8.87 -16.06
CA ARG A 43 -14.07 -8.91 -17.26
C ARG A 43 -13.80 -10.22 -17.99
N ALA A 44 -14.85 -10.90 -18.46
CA ALA A 44 -14.75 -12.26 -19.02
C ALA A 44 -13.84 -12.33 -20.25
N ASP A 45 -13.75 -11.24 -20.98
CA ASP A 45 -13.07 -11.02 -22.24
C ASP A 45 -11.72 -10.28 -22.09
N ALA A 46 -11.34 -9.91 -20.87
CA ALA A 46 -10.07 -9.23 -20.62
C ALA A 46 -8.92 -10.24 -20.38
N PRO A 47 -7.77 -10.08 -21.04
CA PRO A 47 -6.60 -10.92 -20.79
C PRO A 47 -6.07 -10.70 -19.36
N ALA A 48 -5.60 -11.79 -18.76
CA ALA A 48 -4.88 -11.79 -17.49
C ALA A 48 -3.63 -12.66 -17.60
N LEU A 49 -2.54 -12.22 -16.97
CA LEU A 49 -1.26 -12.93 -16.96
C LEU A 49 -0.68 -12.92 -15.54
N GLY A 50 -0.30 -14.09 -15.02
CA GLY A 50 0.20 -14.21 -13.64
C GLY A 50 -0.81 -13.75 -12.58
N GLY A 51 -2.11 -13.71 -12.92
CA GLY A 51 -3.17 -13.19 -12.05
C GLY A 51 -3.35 -11.66 -12.07
N PHE A 52 -2.54 -10.93 -12.84
CA PHE A 52 -2.68 -9.49 -13.07
C PHE A 52 -3.52 -9.19 -14.31
N ARG A 53 -4.26 -8.08 -14.25
CA ARG A 53 -5.07 -7.57 -15.37
C ARG A 53 -4.76 -6.09 -15.61
N ALA A 54 -5.11 -5.60 -16.80
CA ALA A 54 -5.00 -4.18 -17.10
C ALA A 54 -5.79 -3.34 -16.08
N GLY A 55 -5.24 -2.21 -15.68
CA GLY A 55 -5.74 -1.35 -14.60
C GLY A 55 -5.24 -1.72 -13.20
N ASP A 56 -4.54 -2.85 -13.03
CA ASP A 56 -4.06 -3.23 -11.70
C ASP A 56 -2.96 -2.30 -11.18
N LYS A 57 -3.17 -1.79 -9.97
CA LYS A 57 -2.13 -1.11 -9.20
C LYS A 57 -1.19 -2.15 -8.59
N ILE A 58 0.08 -2.11 -8.99
CA ILE A 58 1.09 -3.07 -8.55
C ILE A 58 2.23 -2.40 -7.79
N LEU A 59 2.96 -3.22 -7.04
CA LEU A 59 4.16 -2.90 -6.28
C LEU A 59 5.27 -3.84 -6.72
N VAL A 60 6.43 -3.29 -7.05
CA VAL A 60 7.66 -4.06 -7.25
C VAL A 60 8.22 -4.47 -5.89
N THR A 61 8.51 -5.76 -5.73
CA THR A 61 8.96 -6.35 -4.46
C THR A 61 10.44 -6.69 -4.43
N LYS A 62 11.11 -6.66 -5.58
CA LYS A 62 12.53 -6.98 -5.73
C LYS A 62 13.17 -6.05 -6.75
N ASN A 63 14.36 -5.54 -6.43
CA ASN A 63 15.13 -4.72 -7.36
C ASN A 63 15.48 -5.53 -8.61
N ASN A 64 15.26 -4.94 -9.77
CA ASN A 64 15.76 -5.43 -11.04
C ASN A 64 16.45 -4.27 -11.77
N TYR A 65 17.78 -4.30 -11.77
CA TYR A 65 18.60 -3.23 -12.34
C TYR A 65 18.56 -3.19 -13.88
N GLN A 66 18.24 -4.30 -14.55
CA GLN A 66 18.11 -4.32 -16.02
C GLN A 66 16.84 -3.60 -16.47
N LEU A 67 15.75 -3.78 -15.72
CA LEU A 67 14.50 -3.03 -15.91
C LEU A 67 14.54 -1.67 -15.19
N GLU A 68 15.60 -1.40 -14.41
CA GLU A 68 15.78 -0.24 -13.54
C GLU A 68 14.60 0.00 -12.57
N VAL A 69 13.95 -1.07 -12.12
CA VAL A 69 12.85 -1.00 -11.14
C VAL A 69 13.34 -1.42 -9.77
N PHE A 70 12.83 -0.77 -8.74
CA PHE A 70 13.28 -0.95 -7.36
C PHE A 70 12.13 -1.42 -6.47
N ASN A 71 12.47 -2.16 -5.41
CA ASN A 71 11.53 -2.58 -4.40
C ASN A 71 10.89 -1.36 -3.73
N GLY A 72 9.57 -1.23 -3.85
CA GLY A 72 8.84 -0.04 -3.42
C GLY A 72 8.16 0.69 -4.57
N ASP A 73 8.61 0.51 -5.81
CA ASP A 73 8.02 1.21 -6.96
C ASP A 73 6.59 0.75 -7.20
N ILE A 74 5.70 1.73 -7.39
CA ILE A 74 4.27 1.51 -7.62
C ILE A 74 3.95 1.93 -9.05
N GLY A 75 3.25 1.06 -9.78
CA GLY A 75 2.84 1.32 -11.16
C GLY A 75 1.44 0.77 -11.45
N ILE A 76 0.93 1.09 -12.64
CA ILE A 76 -0.35 0.61 -13.15
C ILE A 76 -0.10 -0.29 -14.35
N VAL A 77 -0.68 -1.49 -14.36
CA VAL A 77 -0.66 -2.35 -15.55
C VAL A 77 -1.48 -1.69 -16.64
N VAL A 78 -0.86 -1.32 -17.76
CA VAL A 78 -1.55 -0.67 -18.89
C VAL A 78 -1.92 -1.66 -19.99
N GLN A 79 -1.18 -2.75 -20.13
CA GLN A 79 -1.45 -3.78 -21.14
C GLN A 79 -1.03 -5.16 -20.66
N VAL A 80 -1.82 -6.17 -21.01
CA VAL A 80 -1.55 -7.59 -20.77
C VAL A 80 -1.47 -8.29 -22.13
N ASN A 81 -0.30 -8.84 -22.43
CA ASN A 81 -0.07 -9.69 -23.60
C ASN A 81 0.05 -11.15 -23.17
N LYS A 82 0.24 -12.07 -24.14
CA LYS A 82 0.33 -13.51 -23.85
C LYS A 82 1.47 -13.88 -22.89
N ASN A 83 2.61 -13.21 -22.98
CA ASN A 83 3.83 -13.57 -22.24
C ASN A 83 4.45 -12.40 -21.46
N GLU A 84 3.82 -11.22 -21.46
CA GLU A 84 4.37 -10.02 -20.83
C GLU A 84 3.28 -9.05 -20.34
N LEU A 85 3.65 -8.23 -19.36
CA LEU A 85 2.87 -7.10 -18.87
C LEU A 85 3.59 -5.79 -19.18
N SER A 86 2.85 -4.79 -19.66
CA SER A 86 3.35 -3.41 -19.70
C SER A 86 2.82 -2.67 -18.47
N VAL A 87 3.74 -2.11 -17.69
CA VAL A 87 3.44 -1.36 -16.46
C VAL A 87 3.92 0.07 -16.63
N ASP A 88 3.04 1.02 -16.33
CA ASP A 88 3.33 2.45 -16.32
C ASP A 88 3.63 2.90 -14.89
N PHE A 89 4.84 3.45 -14.68
CA PHE A 89 5.28 4.01 -13.40
C PHE A 89 5.10 5.55 -13.34
N GLY A 90 4.50 6.15 -14.36
CA GLY A 90 4.19 7.57 -14.47
C GLY A 90 5.20 8.35 -15.30
N ASP A 91 6.50 8.12 -15.08
CA ASP A 91 7.59 8.69 -15.88
C ASP A 91 7.94 7.83 -17.09
N ARG A 92 7.74 6.51 -16.98
CA ARG A 92 8.09 5.54 -18.02
C ARG A 92 7.23 4.27 -17.97
N LYS A 93 7.19 3.58 -19.10
CA LYS A 93 6.60 2.24 -19.24
C LYS A 93 7.67 1.18 -19.27
N VAL A 94 7.48 0.13 -18.48
CA VAL A 94 8.40 -1.01 -18.37
C VAL A 94 7.66 -2.29 -18.74
N ILE A 95 8.31 -3.15 -19.51
CA ILE A 95 7.76 -4.45 -19.91
C ILE A 95 8.31 -5.52 -18.96
N PHE A 96 7.42 -6.22 -18.28
CA PHE A 96 7.73 -7.37 -17.45
C PHE A 96 7.41 -8.67 -18.19
N PRO A 97 8.41 -9.50 -18.51
CA PRO A 97 8.18 -10.85 -19.01
C PRO A 97 7.57 -11.74 -17.92
N PHE A 98 6.93 -12.84 -18.32
CA PHE A 98 6.21 -13.75 -17.44
C PHE A 98 7.03 -14.23 -16.24
N GLU A 99 8.32 -14.51 -16.43
CA GLU A 99 9.24 -15.03 -15.41
C GLU A 99 9.52 -14.02 -14.29
N LEU A 100 9.26 -12.73 -14.53
CA LEU A 100 9.49 -11.67 -13.55
C LEU A 100 8.21 -11.24 -12.82
N LEU A 101 7.06 -11.85 -13.12
CA LEU A 101 5.79 -11.47 -12.51
C LEU A 101 5.71 -11.81 -11.01
N ASP A 102 6.46 -12.80 -10.53
CA ASP A 102 6.59 -13.09 -9.10
C ASP A 102 7.22 -11.94 -8.30
N ASN A 103 7.91 -11.01 -8.98
CA ASN A 103 8.44 -9.80 -8.36
C ASN A 103 7.37 -8.72 -8.18
N LEU A 104 6.14 -8.94 -8.64
CA LEU A 104 5.04 -7.98 -8.55
C LEU A 104 3.99 -8.45 -7.54
N GLN A 105 3.34 -7.49 -6.88
CA GLN A 105 2.18 -7.73 -6.01
C GLN A 105 1.16 -6.61 -6.18
N LEU A 106 -0.11 -6.87 -5.88
CA LEU A 106 -1.12 -5.81 -5.81
C LEU A 106 -0.78 -4.77 -4.73
N ALA A 107 -1.12 -3.52 -4.99
CA ALA A 107 -0.69 -2.38 -4.17
C ALA A 107 -1.83 -1.43 -3.74
N TYR A 108 -3.09 -1.83 -3.87
CA TYR A 108 -4.24 -1.05 -3.39
C TYR A 108 -4.20 -0.81 -1.87
N ALA A 109 -3.71 -1.80 -1.12
CA ALA A 109 -3.47 -1.74 0.31
C ALA A 109 -1.98 -1.98 0.61
N SER A 110 -1.49 -1.30 1.66
CA SER A 110 -0.14 -1.48 2.18
C SER A 110 -0.12 -1.31 3.70
N THR A 111 0.97 -1.74 4.33
CA THR A 111 1.16 -1.44 5.76
C THR A 111 1.68 -0.02 5.95
N ILE A 112 1.30 0.62 7.05
CA ILE A 112 1.79 1.97 7.39
C ILE A 112 3.33 2.04 7.37
N HIS A 113 4.01 1.02 7.88
CA HIS A 113 5.48 0.93 7.86
C HIS A 113 6.07 0.92 6.43
N LYS A 114 5.39 0.26 5.49
CA LYS A 114 5.85 0.20 4.09
C LYS A 114 5.58 1.50 3.33
N ALA A 115 4.63 2.30 3.79
CA ALA A 115 4.29 3.59 3.20
C ALA A 115 5.12 4.75 3.79
N GLN A 116 6.13 4.46 4.61
CA GLN A 116 6.99 5.49 5.19
C GLN A 116 7.75 6.21 4.07
N GLY A 117 7.62 7.54 4.00
CA GLY A 117 8.23 8.36 2.94
C GLY A 117 7.35 8.53 1.70
N SER A 118 6.27 7.76 1.54
CA SER A 118 5.27 7.96 0.49
C SER A 118 4.15 8.87 0.98
N GLU A 119 3.52 9.61 0.07
CA GLU A 119 2.35 10.45 0.39
C GLU A 119 1.32 10.37 -0.73
N PHE A 120 0.05 10.42 -0.36
CA PHE A 120 -1.09 10.24 -1.28
C PHE A 120 -2.08 11.37 -1.07
N ARG A 121 -2.81 11.75 -2.12
CA ARG A 121 -3.87 12.76 -2.02
C ARG A 121 -4.95 12.30 -1.04
N LEU A 122 -5.36 11.02 -1.16
CA LEU A 122 -6.32 10.37 -0.28
C LEU A 122 -5.70 9.16 0.44
N VAL A 123 -5.82 9.11 1.76
CA VAL A 123 -5.51 7.90 2.54
C VAL A 123 -6.78 7.37 3.18
N ILE A 124 -6.99 6.06 3.06
CA ILE A 124 -8.05 5.32 3.77
C ILE A 124 -7.35 4.43 4.80
N MET A 125 -7.47 4.76 6.07
CA MET A 125 -6.80 4.04 7.14
C MET A 125 -7.76 3.07 7.83
N GLY A 126 -7.45 1.77 7.75
CA GLY A 126 -8.21 0.70 8.41
C GLY A 126 -7.66 0.37 9.79
N LEU A 127 -8.49 0.52 10.83
CA LEU A 127 -8.20 0.15 12.21
C LEU A 127 -9.17 -0.95 12.67
N CYS A 128 -8.73 -2.20 12.61
CA CYS A 128 -9.47 -3.34 13.15
C CYS A 128 -8.97 -3.68 14.56
N SER A 129 -9.87 -4.09 15.45
CA SER A 129 -9.56 -4.53 16.82
C SER A 129 -8.57 -5.70 16.86
N GLN A 130 -8.55 -6.54 15.83
CA GLN A 130 -7.56 -7.61 15.65
C GLN A 130 -6.10 -7.10 15.58
N HIS A 131 -5.88 -5.80 15.33
CA HIS A 131 -4.56 -5.20 15.22
C HIS A 131 -4.05 -4.61 16.55
N TYR A 132 -4.72 -4.88 17.68
CA TYR A 132 -4.47 -4.20 18.96
C TYR A 132 -3.00 -4.12 19.39
N VAL A 133 -2.19 -5.14 19.08
CA VAL A 133 -0.76 -5.22 19.42
C VAL A 133 0.05 -4.08 18.77
N MET A 134 -0.31 -3.66 17.55
CA MET A 134 0.38 -2.62 16.80
C MET A 134 -0.30 -1.25 16.89
N LEU A 135 -1.40 -1.13 17.62
CA LEU A 135 -2.09 0.15 17.82
C LEU A 135 -1.31 1.02 18.79
N GLN A 136 -0.22 1.61 18.31
CA GLN A 136 0.58 2.62 18.98
C GLN A 136 0.30 4.00 18.38
N ARG A 137 0.34 5.05 19.21
CA ARG A 137 0.10 6.43 18.78
C ARG A 137 0.99 6.85 17.60
N ASN A 138 2.28 6.51 17.67
CA ASN A 138 3.26 6.87 16.64
C ASN A 138 2.94 6.23 15.29
N LEU A 139 2.43 5.00 15.30
CA LEU A 139 2.07 4.30 14.06
C LEU A 139 0.88 4.98 13.38
N ILE A 140 -0.18 5.27 14.14
CA ILE A 140 -1.34 5.98 13.60
C ILE A 140 -0.95 7.36 13.11
N TYR A 141 -0.20 8.12 13.92
CA TYR A 141 0.28 9.44 13.52
C TYR A 141 1.06 9.38 12.20
N THR A 142 1.97 8.42 12.07
CA THR A 142 2.72 8.20 10.81
C THR A 142 1.77 7.97 9.64
N GLY A 143 0.79 7.09 9.80
CA GLY A 143 -0.21 6.83 8.77
C GLY A 143 -1.04 8.06 8.41
N MET A 144 -1.42 8.89 9.39
CA MET A 144 -2.21 10.09 9.18
C MET A 144 -1.43 11.11 8.35
N THR A 145 -0.15 11.29 8.65
CA THR A 145 0.73 12.20 7.89
C THR A 145 1.02 11.74 6.45
N ARG A 146 0.58 10.54 6.03
CA ARG A 146 0.71 10.12 4.62
C ARG A 146 -0.36 10.76 3.72
N ALA A 147 -1.42 11.34 4.30
CA ALA A 147 -2.49 12.01 3.57
C ALA A 147 -2.15 13.48 3.28
N LYS A 148 -2.19 13.89 2.01
CA LYS A 148 -1.98 15.29 1.60
C LYS A 148 -3.27 16.12 1.66
N GLU A 149 -4.39 15.57 1.19
CA GLU A 149 -5.65 16.31 1.07
C GLU A 149 -6.73 15.76 1.98
N LYS A 150 -6.87 14.43 2.04
CA LYS A 150 -7.95 13.78 2.78
C LYS A 150 -7.54 12.48 3.45
N LEU A 151 -7.98 12.31 4.69
CA LEU A 151 -7.88 11.07 5.44
C LEU A 151 -9.28 10.55 5.75
N ILE A 152 -9.52 9.27 5.47
CA ILE A 152 -10.72 8.54 5.88
C ILE A 152 -10.27 7.47 6.88
N LEU A 153 -10.75 7.55 8.12
CA LEU A 153 -10.52 6.54 9.15
C LEU A 153 -11.69 5.56 9.18
N VAL A 154 -11.39 4.27 9.00
CA VAL A 154 -12.37 3.18 9.02
C VAL A 154 -12.02 2.23 10.15
N GLY A 155 -12.90 2.14 11.15
CA GLY A 155 -12.69 1.29 12.31
C GLY A 155 -13.71 1.57 13.40
N ASP A 156 -13.69 0.78 14.47
CA ASP A 156 -14.55 1.03 15.62
C ASP A 156 -13.91 2.06 16.58
N SER A 157 -14.77 2.82 17.28
CA SER A 157 -14.33 3.89 18.18
C SER A 157 -13.41 3.38 19.30
N ARG A 158 -13.51 2.11 19.71
CA ARG A 158 -12.65 1.54 20.76
C ARG A 158 -11.24 1.30 20.23
N SER A 159 -11.10 0.78 19.02
CA SER A 159 -9.81 0.59 18.36
C SER A 159 -9.06 1.93 18.20
N VAL A 160 -9.77 2.98 17.77
CA VAL A 160 -9.21 4.33 17.68
C VAL A 160 -8.76 4.84 19.06
N ALA A 161 -9.64 4.76 20.06
CA ALA A 161 -9.34 5.23 21.41
C ALA A 161 -8.16 4.49 22.05
N MET A 162 -8.07 3.17 21.86
CA MET A 162 -6.98 2.33 22.35
C MET A 162 -5.65 2.76 21.74
N ALA A 163 -5.61 3.00 20.43
CA ALA A 163 -4.41 3.41 19.74
C ALA A 163 -3.89 4.79 20.17
N ILE A 164 -4.80 5.75 20.39
CA ILE A 164 -4.45 7.10 20.86
C ILE A 164 -3.92 7.05 22.29
N LYS A 165 -4.49 6.21 23.16
CA LYS A 165 -4.06 6.05 24.56
C LYS A 165 -2.74 5.30 24.69
N ASN A 166 -2.39 4.45 23.73
CA ASN A 166 -1.15 3.69 23.75
C ASN A 166 0.07 4.55 23.36
N ASN A 167 0.55 5.30 24.35
CA ASN A 167 1.76 6.11 24.27
C ASN A 167 2.98 5.39 24.90
N ARG A 168 3.04 4.06 24.83
CA ARG A 168 4.21 3.32 25.29
C ARG A 168 5.42 3.77 24.48
N ILE A 169 6.35 4.43 25.15
CA ILE A 169 7.67 4.75 24.60
C ILE A 169 8.44 3.43 24.61
N GLU A 170 8.75 2.88 23.43
CA GLU A 170 9.73 1.80 23.36
C GLU A 170 11.09 2.39 23.77
N GLU A 171 11.65 1.89 24.86
CA GLU A 171 13.00 2.26 25.26
C GLU A 171 13.98 1.73 24.21
N ARG A 172 14.47 2.65 23.38
CA ARG A 172 15.50 2.34 22.39
C ARG A 172 16.85 2.29 23.08
N LEU A 173 17.35 1.08 23.34
CA LEU A 173 18.71 0.86 23.82
C LEU A 173 19.70 1.30 22.73
N SER A 174 20.27 2.50 22.86
CA SER A 174 21.27 3.04 21.94
C SER A 174 22.31 3.83 22.71
N ARG A 175 23.60 3.58 22.43
CA ARG A 175 24.74 4.29 23.05
C ARG A 175 25.09 5.62 22.36
N LEU A 176 24.30 6.03 21.36
CA LEU A 176 24.61 7.21 20.55
C LEU A 176 24.63 8.48 21.39
N LYS A 177 23.68 8.61 22.33
CA LYS A 177 23.57 9.76 23.22
C LYS A 177 24.82 9.90 24.09
N GLU A 178 25.31 8.79 24.65
CA GLU A 178 26.51 8.76 25.49
C GLU A 178 27.79 9.00 24.70
N ARG A 179 27.83 8.61 23.41
CA ARG A 179 28.99 8.84 22.54
C ARG A 179 29.11 10.30 22.12
N VAL A 180 28.01 10.93 21.70
CA VAL A 180 28.00 12.35 21.30
C VAL A 180 28.29 13.27 22.48
N ALA A 181 27.86 12.92 23.70
CA ALA A 181 28.14 13.71 24.89
C ALA A 181 29.59 13.63 25.40
N ARG A 182 30.45 12.81 24.78
CA ARG A 182 31.87 12.64 25.13
C ARG A 182 32.84 13.31 24.15
N GLU A 183 32.33 13.88 23.05
CA GLU A 183 33.06 14.77 22.14
C GLU A 183 32.88 16.22 22.58
#